data_AF-A0A4Y2VI36-F1
#
_entry.id   AF-A0A4Y2VI36-F1
#
_cell.length_a   1.000
_cell.length_b   1.000
_cell.length_c   1.000
_cell.angle_alpha   90.00
_cell.angle_beta   90.00
_cell.angle_gamma   90.00
#
_symmetry.space_group_name_H-M   'P 1'
#
loop_
_entity.id
_entity.type
_entity.pdbx_description
1 polymer ?
#
loop_
_entity_poly.entity_id
_entity_poly.type
_entity_poly.pdbx_seq_one_letter_code
_entity_poly.pdbx_strand_id
1 'polypeptide(L)'
;TRFKPAGHQKPVLPLCEASSECDENMECQREGPGQYHCGPYLISYAYWKDGGKPGENPDDPLDFEKCARTRPCAEAAIRGYMST
;
A
#
# COMPACT_ATOMS: atom_id res chain seq x y z
N THR A 1 -1.41 -32.94 -6.86
CA THR A 1 -0.98 -31.69 -6.19
C THR A 1 -2.14 -30.73 -6.14
N ARG A 2 -2.57 -30.31 -4.96
CA ARG A 2 -3.76 -29.47 -4.77
C ARG A 2 -3.40 -28.02 -5.08
N PHE A 3 -3.70 -27.56 -6.30
CA PHE A 3 -3.74 -26.12 -6.59
C PHE A 3 -4.94 -25.55 -5.84
N LYS A 4 -4.69 -24.70 -4.83
CA LYS A 4 -5.75 -23.85 -4.27
C LYS A 4 -5.96 -22.72 -5.28
N PRO A 5 -7.18 -22.51 -5.82
CA PRO A 5 -7.44 -21.31 -6.59
C PRO A 5 -7.21 -20.12 -5.65
N ALA A 6 -6.35 -19.18 -6.06
CA ALA A 6 -6.29 -17.89 -5.40
C ALA A 6 -7.72 -17.33 -5.40
N GLY A 7 -8.22 -16.97 -4.20
CA GLY A 7 -9.51 -16.31 -4.08
C GLY A 7 -9.57 -15.13 -5.05
N HIS A 8 -10.76 -14.80 -5.53
CA HIS A 8 -10.99 -13.65 -6.41
C HIS A 8 -10.66 -12.35 -5.66
N GLN A 9 -9.38 -12.00 -5.57
CA GLN A 9 -8.97 -10.75 -4.98
C GLN A 9 -9.28 -9.66 -6.00
N LYS A 10 -10.12 -8.70 -5.60
CA LYS A 10 -10.46 -7.57 -6.46
C LYS A 10 -9.16 -6.90 -6.95
N PRO A 11 -9.07 -6.53 -8.23
CA PRO A 11 -7.86 -5.91 -8.76
C PRO A 11 -7.61 -4.60 -8.00
N VAL A 12 -6.36 -4.40 -7.59
CA VAL A 12 -5.91 -3.20 -6.88
C VAL A 12 -5.68 -2.02 -7.85
N LEU A 13 -5.51 -2.33 -9.15
CA LEU A 13 -5.25 -1.36 -10.21
C LEU A 13 -6.25 -0.18 -10.29
N PRO A 14 -7.57 -0.35 -10.15
CA PRO A 14 -8.49 0.80 -10.16
C PRO A 14 -8.31 1.76 -8.98
N LEU A 15 -7.74 1.29 -7.86
CA LEU A 15 -7.47 2.16 -6.70
C LEU A 15 -6.32 3.12 -6.97
N CYS A 16 -5.31 2.65 -7.69
CA CYS A 16 -4.15 3.45 -8.10
C CYS A 16 -4.59 4.67 -8.94
N GLU A 17 -5.44 4.42 -9.95
CA GLU A 17 -5.98 5.47 -10.81
C GLU A 17 -6.84 6.46 -10.02
N ALA A 18 -7.72 5.96 -9.15
CA ALA A 18 -8.59 6.81 -8.34
C ALA A 18 -7.84 7.64 -7.29
N SER A 19 -6.68 7.17 -6.83
CA SER A 19 -5.88 7.86 -5.81
C SER A 19 -5.00 8.96 -6.39
N SER A 20 -4.27 8.67 -7.47
CA SER A 20 -3.26 9.60 -8.00
C SER A 20 -3.06 9.53 -9.51
N GLU A 21 -4.02 8.96 -10.25
CA GLU A 21 -3.84 8.65 -11.69
C GLU A 21 -2.61 7.76 -11.92
N CYS A 22 -2.32 6.87 -10.95
CA CYS A 22 -1.14 6.02 -10.95
C CYS A 22 0.21 6.72 -11.11
N ASP A 23 0.36 7.97 -10.63
CA ASP A 23 1.66 8.62 -10.60
C ASP A 23 2.69 7.85 -9.73
N GLU A 24 3.54 7.06 -10.38
CA GLU A 24 4.60 6.27 -9.73
C GLU A 24 5.72 7.15 -9.13
N ASN A 25 5.75 8.45 -9.43
CA ASN A 25 6.67 9.40 -8.84
C ASN A 25 6.07 10.11 -7.62
N MET A 26 4.81 9.80 -7.25
CA MET A 26 4.15 10.46 -6.14
C MET A 26 4.93 10.22 -4.84
N GLU A 27 5.37 11.32 -4.23
CA GLU A 27 6.07 11.30 -2.96
C GLU A 27 5.09 11.18 -1.78
N CYS A 28 5.58 11.40 -0.57
CA CYS A 28 4.73 11.53 0.60
C CYS A 28 4.21 12.97 0.71
N GLN A 29 2.90 13.11 0.92
CA GLN A 29 2.25 14.41 1.07
C GLN A 29 1.58 14.56 2.44
N ARG A 30 1.56 15.81 2.90
CA ARG A 30 0.92 16.23 4.15
C ARG A 30 -0.18 17.22 3.83
N GLU A 31 -1.41 16.73 3.77
CA GLU A 31 -2.61 17.54 3.52
C GLU A 31 -3.11 18.27 4.79
N GLY A 32 -2.68 17.82 5.97
CA GLY A 32 -3.09 18.39 7.24
C GLY A 32 -2.60 17.62 8.47
N PRO A 33 -3.02 18.02 9.68
CA PRO A 33 -2.71 17.28 10.91
C PRO A 33 -3.21 15.83 10.83
N GLY A 34 -2.32 14.86 11.01
CA GLY A 34 -2.65 13.44 10.93
C GLY A 34 -2.88 12.88 9.52
N GLN A 35 -2.78 13.71 8.48
CA GLN A 35 -2.98 13.29 7.09
C GLN A 35 -1.62 13.19 6.39
N TYR A 36 -0.90 12.10 6.65
CA TYR A 36 0.36 11.77 6.00
C TYR A 36 0.19 10.52 5.15
N HIS A 37 0.26 10.70 3.83
CA HIS A 37 -0.04 9.66 2.84
C HIS A 37 1.10 9.60 1.82
N CYS A 38 1.45 8.40 1.37
CA CYS A 38 2.60 8.19 0.49
C CYS A 38 2.23 7.39 -0.75
N GLY A 39 2.86 7.76 -1.87
CA GLY A 39 2.89 6.98 -3.09
C GLY A 39 1.58 6.99 -3.89
N PRO A 40 1.54 6.20 -4.99
CA PRO A 40 0.45 6.25 -5.97
C PRO A 40 -0.91 5.80 -5.42
N TYR A 41 -0.92 5.17 -4.25
CA TYR A 41 -2.14 4.70 -3.59
C TYR A 41 -2.58 5.58 -2.42
N LEU A 42 -1.81 6.63 -2.09
CA LEU A 42 -2.05 7.50 -0.93
C LEU A 42 -2.19 6.71 0.38
N ILE A 43 -1.26 5.77 0.62
CA ILE A 43 -1.31 4.89 1.80
C ILE A 43 -0.84 5.66 3.03
N SER A 44 -1.61 5.56 4.13
CA SER A 44 -1.20 6.06 5.45
C SER A 44 -0.40 5.01 6.23
N TYR A 45 0.36 5.45 7.23
CA TYR A 45 1.11 4.53 8.10
C TYR A 45 0.22 3.48 8.78
N ALA A 46 -0.96 3.89 9.26
CA ALA A 46 -1.91 2.97 9.91
C ALA A 46 -2.40 1.90 8.94
N TYR A 47 -2.73 2.29 7.71
CA TYR A 47 -3.17 1.37 6.67
C TYR A 47 -2.08 0.35 6.29
N TRP A 48 -0.83 0.81 6.12
CA TRP A 48 0.32 -0.07 5.90
C TRP A 48 0.56 -1.03 7.07
N LYS A 49 0.45 -0.52 8.30
CA LYS A 49 0.63 -1.29 9.53
C LYS A 49 -0.41 -2.41 9.65
N ASP A 50 -1.68 -2.06 9.47
CA ASP A 50 -2.79 -3.01 9.56
C ASP A 50 -2.75 -4.00 8.38
N GLY A 51 -2.19 -3.58 7.24
CA GLY A 51 -1.88 -4.45 6.09
C GLY A 51 -0.70 -5.39 6.27
N GLY A 52 -0.12 -5.49 7.46
CA GLY A 52 0.94 -6.47 7.77
C GLY A 52 2.36 -5.97 7.56
N LYS A 53 2.55 -4.66 7.32
CA LYS A 53 3.86 -4.00 7.22
C LYS A 53 4.81 -4.63 6.17
N PRO A 54 4.40 -4.77 4.90
CA PRO A 54 5.30 -5.27 3.87
C PRO A 54 6.47 -4.30 3.64
N GLY A 55 7.60 -4.84 3.16
CA GLY A 55 8.83 -4.09 2.88
C GLY A 55 10.07 -4.93 3.19
N GLU A 56 11.21 -4.27 3.38
CA GLU A 56 12.48 -4.92 3.72
C GLU A 56 12.61 -5.21 5.22
N ASN A 57 12.08 -4.32 6.06
CA ASN A 57 12.17 -4.42 7.52
C ASN A 57 10.85 -3.99 8.18
N PRO A 58 9.98 -4.94 8.58
CA PRO A 58 8.68 -4.63 9.18
C PRO A 58 8.78 -3.96 10.56
N ASP A 59 9.96 -3.96 11.19
CA ASP A 59 10.21 -3.29 12.46
C ASP A 59 10.78 -1.88 12.29
N ASP A 60 11.15 -1.47 11.08
CA ASP A 60 11.60 -0.12 10.76
C ASP A 60 10.41 0.76 10.32
N PRO A 61 10.01 1.77 11.11
CA PRO A 61 8.93 2.69 10.72
C PRO A 61 9.23 3.48 9.44
N LEU A 62 10.49 3.63 9.05
CA LEU A 62 10.88 4.31 7.80
C LEU A 62 10.66 3.44 6.57
N ASP A 63 10.44 2.13 6.75
CA ASP A 63 10.14 1.21 5.66
C ASP A 63 8.77 1.48 5.04
N PHE A 64 7.86 2.08 5.82
CA PHE A 64 6.56 2.57 5.34
C PHE A 64 6.69 3.44 4.08
N GLU A 65 7.52 4.48 4.11
CA GLU A 65 7.60 5.44 2.99
C GLU A 65 8.26 4.81 1.76
N LYS A 66 9.22 3.91 1.95
CA LYS A 66 9.83 3.14 0.86
C LYS A 66 8.81 2.20 0.22
N CYS A 67 8.07 1.47 1.05
CA CYS A 67 7.06 0.53 0.60
C CYS A 67 5.92 1.25 -0.12
N ALA A 68 5.32 2.26 0.50
CA ALA A 68 4.16 2.96 -0.02
C ALA A 68 4.42 3.65 -1.38
N ARG A 69 5.66 4.09 -1.64
CA ARG A 69 6.07 4.68 -2.92
C ARG A 69 6.36 3.67 -4.03
N THR A 70 6.37 2.36 -3.75
CA THR A 70 6.60 1.33 -4.77
C THR A 70 5.33 0.52 -5.01
N ARG A 71 4.91 0.44 -6.28
CA ARG A 71 3.64 -0.20 -6.66
C ARG A 71 3.50 -1.64 -6.09
N PRO A 72 4.50 -2.55 -6.21
CA PRO A 72 4.35 -3.91 -5.70
C PRO A 72 4.17 -3.97 -4.17
N CYS A 73 4.90 -3.14 -3.41
CA CYS A 73 4.83 -3.16 -1.96
C CYS A 73 3.54 -2.49 -1.45
N ALA A 74 3.14 -1.38 -2.06
CA ALA A 74 1.86 -0.72 -1.80
C ALA A 74 0.67 -1.66 -2.07
N GLU A 75 0.69 -2.40 -3.19
CA GLU A 75 -0.33 -3.42 -3.47
C GLU A 75 -0.36 -4.54 -2.43
N ALA A 76 0.80 -4.97 -1.94
CA ALA A 76 0.88 -5.97 -0.87
C ALA A 76 0.21 -5.45 0.42
N ALA A 77 0.44 -4.18 0.77
CA ALA A 77 -0.19 -3.55 1.94
C ALA A 77 -1.71 -3.48 1.79
N ILE A 78 -2.21 -3.08 0.61
CA ILE A 78 -3.66 -3.07 0.30
C ILE A 78 -4.26 -4.46 0.40
N ARG A 79 -3.62 -5.46 -0.19
CA ARG A 79 -4.11 -6.85 -0.12
C ARG A 79 -4.12 -7.38 1.30
N GLY A 80 -3.10 -7.05 2.10
CA GLY A 80 -3.02 -7.40 3.51
C GLY A 80 -4.18 -6.78 4.29
N TYR A 81 -4.39 -5.47 4.13
CA TYR A 81 -5.47 -4.73 4.81
C TYR A 81 -6.86 -5.23 4.39
N MET A 82 -7.04 -5.63 3.13
CA MET A 82 -8.32 -6.16 2.64
C MET A 82 -8.57 -7.62 3.08
N SER A 83 -7.55 -8.28 3.64
CA SER A 83 -7.61 -9.69 4.06
C SER A 83 -7.70 -9.85 5.58
N THR A 84 -7.60 -8.77 6.35
CA THR A 84 -7.94 -8.73 7.78
C THR A 84 -9.45 -8.75 7.98
#